data_AF-A0A7J2Y4V6-F1
#
_entry.id   AF-A0A7J2Y4V6-F1
#
_cell.length_a   1.000
_cell.length_b   1.000
_cell.length_c   1.000
_cell.angle_alpha   90.00
_cell.angle_beta   90.00
_cell.angle_gamma   90.00
#
_symmetry.space_group_name_H-M   'P 1'
#
loop_
_entity.id
_entity.type
_entity.pdbx_description
1 polymer ?
#
loop_
_entity_poly.entity_id
_entity_poly.type
_entity_poly.pdbx_seq_one_letter_code
_entity_poly.pdbx_strand_id
1 'polypeptide(L)'
;MSVQLAEHLIAQAARTSVAEEIESDDNHVRAWQDELQEAREKGDLYRSDPAVARAFRADAKHTEAVLAELPGRISMRRAEIAYDEWTRAHLSAFPEIPVVSKDRSFASIPKGHLEILAPELARAIPKKSALWADWTVWNFKRHRLRRAKALPAEAVQRARGSLEHFERLEVWQAVGMADPWLVGVMRAPSGRDRFYMLYDWGIEATLDRELLR
;
A
#
# COMPACT_ATOMS: atom_id res chain seq x y z
N MET A 1 -7.19 1.93 14.38
CA MET A 1 -8.29 2.47 13.55
C MET A 1 -8.12 2.18 12.06
N SER A 2 -7.09 1.45 11.59
CA SER A 2 -6.80 1.29 10.15
C SER A 2 -7.56 0.18 9.44
N VAL A 3 -7.84 -0.95 10.11
CA VAL A 3 -8.79 -1.95 9.57
C VAL A 3 -10.16 -1.28 9.36
N GLN A 4 -10.56 -0.43 10.32
CA GLN A 4 -11.76 0.39 10.22
C GLN A 4 -11.67 1.42 9.09
N LEU A 5 -10.49 2.00 8.83
CA LEU A 5 -10.31 2.95 7.72
C LEU A 5 -10.51 2.27 6.36
N ALA A 6 -9.85 1.14 6.10
CA ALA A 6 -10.00 0.43 4.84
C ALA A 6 -11.45 -0.01 4.61
N GLU A 7 -12.09 -0.61 5.62
CA GLU A 7 -13.50 -0.99 5.57
C GLU A 7 -14.42 0.22 5.35
N HIS A 8 -14.14 1.34 6.04
CA HIS A 8 -14.91 2.57 5.89
C HIS A 8 -14.79 3.16 4.49
N LEU A 9 -13.58 3.22 3.92
CA LEU A 9 -13.34 3.74 2.57
C LEU A 9 -14.00 2.87 1.51
N ILE A 10 -13.98 1.54 1.66
CA ILE A 10 -14.72 0.62 0.79
C ILE A 10 -16.23 0.89 0.91
N ALA A 11 -16.75 1.00 2.12
CA ALA A 11 -18.17 1.26 2.35
C ALA A 11 -18.61 2.63 1.80
N GLN A 12 -17.76 3.64 1.90
CA GLN A 12 -18.01 4.96 1.33
C GLN A 12 -17.98 4.91 -0.20
N ALA A 13 -16.97 4.28 -0.80
CA ALA A 13 -16.86 4.14 -2.25
C ALA A 13 -18.00 3.31 -2.86
N ALA A 14 -18.58 2.37 -2.10
CA ALA A 14 -19.76 1.61 -2.53
C ALA A 14 -21.06 2.42 -2.46
N ARG A 15 -21.11 3.52 -1.69
CA ARG A 15 -22.26 4.44 -1.65
C ARG A 15 -22.26 5.43 -2.80
N THR A 16 -21.08 5.81 -3.29
CA THR A 16 -20.96 6.63 -4.49
C THR A 16 -21.39 5.81 -5.70
N SER A 17 -22.26 6.37 -6.53
CA SER A 17 -22.67 5.72 -7.76
C SER A 17 -21.46 5.46 -8.65
N VAL A 18 -21.35 4.25 -9.20
CA VAL A 18 -20.31 3.91 -10.17
C VAL A 18 -20.47 4.69 -11.49
N ALA A 19 -21.62 5.31 -11.73
CA ALA A 19 -21.86 6.16 -12.90
C ALA A 19 -21.52 7.65 -12.67
N GLU A 20 -21.31 8.06 -11.42
CA GLU A 20 -20.97 9.45 -11.09
C GLU A 20 -19.47 9.67 -11.33
N GLU A 21 -19.08 10.67 -12.12
CA GLU A 21 -17.67 11.05 -12.28
C GLU A 21 -17.24 11.94 -11.11
N ILE A 22 -16.12 11.60 -10.45
CA ILE A 22 -15.56 12.38 -9.36
C ILE A 22 -14.24 13.00 -9.80
N GLU A 23 -13.97 14.24 -9.37
CA GLU A 23 -12.73 14.96 -9.70
C GLU A 23 -11.46 14.17 -9.33
N SER A 24 -11.50 13.43 -8.21
CA SER A 24 -10.39 12.58 -7.74
C SER A 24 -10.19 11.28 -8.52
N ASP A 25 -11.11 10.91 -9.42
CA ASP A 25 -11.01 9.66 -10.18
C ASP A 25 -9.83 9.68 -11.15
N ASP A 26 -9.10 8.56 -11.22
CA ASP A 26 -8.02 8.37 -12.17
C ASP A 26 -8.53 7.92 -13.56
N ASN A 27 -7.64 7.94 -14.55
CA ASN A 27 -7.99 7.56 -15.93
C ASN A 27 -8.52 6.12 -16.05
N HIS A 28 -8.15 5.22 -15.13
CA HIS A 28 -8.64 3.84 -15.17
C HIS A 28 -10.08 3.75 -14.68
N VAL A 29 -10.42 4.48 -13.62
CA VAL A 29 -11.80 4.56 -13.14
C VAL A 29 -12.69 5.08 -14.26
N ARG A 30 -12.33 6.20 -14.90
CA ARG A 30 -13.12 6.79 -15.99
C ARG A 30 -13.32 5.81 -17.15
N ALA A 31 -12.25 5.16 -17.61
CA ALA A 31 -12.34 4.16 -18.67
C ALA A 31 -13.27 2.99 -18.32
N TRP A 32 -13.26 2.51 -17.07
CA TRP A 32 -14.17 1.46 -16.63
C TRP A 32 -15.61 1.95 -16.47
N GLN A 33 -15.82 3.24 -16.17
CA GLN A 33 -17.17 3.81 -16.15
C GLN A 33 -17.76 3.86 -17.56
N ASP A 34 -16.97 4.28 -18.53
CA ASP A 34 -17.36 4.29 -19.95
C ASP A 34 -17.68 2.87 -20.43
N GLU A 35 -16.79 1.90 -20.15
CA GLU A 35 -17.00 0.48 -20.49
C GLU A 35 -18.26 -0.08 -19.81
N LEU A 36 -18.50 0.27 -18.55
CA LEU A 36 -19.70 -0.15 -17.83
C LEU A 36 -20.97 0.46 -18.44
N GLN A 37 -20.92 1.71 -18.89
CA GLN A 37 -22.05 2.36 -19.54
C GLN A 37 -22.36 1.70 -20.89
N GLU A 38 -21.34 1.45 -21.72
CA GLU A 38 -21.51 0.71 -22.98
C GLU A 38 -22.08 -0.69 -22.74
N ALA A 39 -21.59 -1.39 -21.71
CA ALA A 39 -22.07 -2.73 -21.36
C ALA A 39 -23.53 -2.71 -20.88
N ARG A 40 -24.00 -1.64 -20.21
CA ARG A 40 -25.41 -1.50 -19.83
C ARG A 40 -26.29 -1.36 -21.06
N GLU A 41 -25.90 -0.51 -21.99
CA GLU A 41 -26.63 -0.27 -23.24
C GLU A 41 -26.70 -1.56 -24.08
N LYS A 42 -25.58 -2.27 -24.23
CA LYS A 42 -25.53 -3.58 -24.91
C LYS A 42 -26.33 -4.65 -24.16
N GLY A 43 -26.26 -4.67 -22.84
CA GLY A 43 -26.97 -5.63 -21.99
C GLY A 43 -28.49 -5.49 -22.14
N ASP A 44 -29.00 -4.27 -22.23
CA ASP A 44 -30.42 -3.99 -22.45
C ASP A 44 -30.87 -4.42 -23.86
N LEU A 45 -30.01 -4.23 -24.88
CA LEU A 45 -30.25 -4.75 -26.24
C LEU A 45 -30.30 -6.28 -26.25
N TYR A 46 -29.35 -6.96 -25.61
CA TYR A 46 -29.34 -8.43 -25.56
C TYR A 46 -30.51 -9.02 -24.76
N ARG A 47 -30.99 -8.31 -23.74
CA ARG A 47 -32.16 -8.72 -22.96
C ARG A 47 -33.47 -8.54 -23.74
N SER A 48 -33.55 -7.50 -24.57
CA SER A 48 -34.74 -7.20 -25.39
C SER A 48 -34.82 -8.02 -26.67
N ASP A 49 -33.69 -8.41 -27.27
CA ASP A 49 -33.64 -9.28 -28.45
C ASP A 49 -32.73 -10.52 -28.23
N PRO A 50 -33.31 -11.66 -27.81
CA PRO A 50 -32.57 -12.91 -27.64
C PRO A 50 -31.99 -13.50 -28.92
N ALA A 51 -32.50 -13.11 -30.11
CA ALA A 51 -31.93 -13.56 -31.38
C ALA A 51 -30.59 -12.87 -31.64
N VAL A 52 -30.50 -11.57 -31.36
CA VAL A 52 -29.24 -10.80 -31.41
C VAL A 52 -28.24 -11.33 -30.38
N ALA A 53 -28.67 -11.60 -29.15
CA ALA A 53 -27.79 -12.20 -28.13
C ALA A 53 -27.25 -13.58 -28.56
N ARG A 54 -28.04 -14.39 -29.26
CA ARG A 54 -27.59 -15.68 -29.81
C ARG A 54 -26.60 -15.51 -30.96
N ALA A 55 -26.82 -14.53 -31.84
CA ALA A 55 -25.92 -14.22 -32.95
C ALA A 55 -24.55 -13.72 -32.46
N PHE A 56 -24.54 -12.88 -31.40
CA PHE A 56 -23.33 -12.31 -30.80
C PHE A 56 -22.99 -12.93 -29.44
N ARG A 57 -23.11 -14.25 -29.30
CA ARG A 57 -23.00 -14.95 -28.01
C ARG A 57 -21.72 -14.64 -27.22
N ALA A 58 -20.58 -14.49 -27.90
CA ALA A 58 -19.32 -14.16 -27.23
C ALA A 58 -19.34 -12.76 -26.61
N ASP A 59 -19.87 -11.78 -27.34
CA ASP A 59 -20.00 -10.39 -26.86
C ASP A 59 -21.06 -10.27 -25.76
N ALA A 60 -22.19 -10.98 -25.88
CA ALA A 60 -23.21 -11.03 -24.82
C ALA A 60 -22.65 -11.58 -23.50
N LYS A 61 -21.87 -12.68 -23.56
CA LYS A 61 -21.18 -13.23 -22.38
C LYS A 61 -20.15 -12.26 -21.80
N HIS A 62 -19.40 -11.57 -22.65
CA HIS A 62 -18.46 -10.56 -22.20
C HIS A 62 -19.17 -9.40 -21.51
N THR A 63 -20.26 -8.90 -22.11
CA THR A 63 -21.12 -7.85 -21.55
C THR A 63 -21.66 -8.24 -20.17
N GLU A 64 -22.16 -9.47 -20.01
CA GLU A 64 -22.63 -9.98 -18.71
C GLU A 64 -21.51 -10.00 -17.65
N ALA A 65 -20.29 -10.42 -18.03
CA ALA A 65 -19.14 -10.43 -17.14
C ALA A 65 -18.74 -9.00 -16.73
N VAL A 66 -18.70 -8.07 -17.68
CA VAL A 66 -18.40 -6.65 -17.45
C VAL A 66 -19.40 -6.03 -16.46
N LEU A 67 -20.70 -6.27 -16.67
CA LEU A 67 -21.75 -5.78 -15.78
C LEU A 67 -21.64 -6.34 -14.35
N ALA A 68 -21.16 -7.57 -14.20
CA ALA A 68 -20.97 -8.21 -12.90
C ALA A 68 -19.69 -7.73 -12.18
N GLU A 69 -18.60 -7.51 -12.90
CA GLU A 69 -17.27 -7.28 -12.32
C GLU A 69 -16.90 -5.79 -12.16
N LEU A 70 -17.20 -4.95 -13.16
CA LEU A 70 -16.72 -3.57 -13.17
C LEU A 70 -17.23 -2.72 -12.02
N PRO A 71 -18.50 -2.82 -11.55
CA PRO A 71 -18.95 -2.02 -10.41
C PRO A 71 -18.08 -2.21 -9.16
N GLY A 72 -17.74 -3.47 -8.84
CA GLY A 72 -16.86 -3.79 -7.72
C GLY A 72 -15.43 -3.29 -7.92
N ARG A 73 -14.91 -3.37 -9.15
CA ARG A 73 -13.57 -2.86 -9.49
C ARG A 73 -13.48 -1.33 -9.37
N ILE A 74 -14.50 -0.61 -9.83
CA ILE A 74 -14.61 0.85 -9.70
C ILE A 74 -14.64 1.26 -8.23
N SER A 75 -15.54 0.67 -7.43
CA SER A 75 -15.62 0.98 -5.99
C SER A 75 -14.32 0.67 -5.26
N MET A 76 -13.67 -0.46 -5.56
CA MET A 76 -12.38 -0.82 -4.97
C MET A 76 -11.29 0.19 -5.35
N ARG A 77 -11.22 0.59 -6.62
CA ARG A 77 -10.21 1.56 -7.08
C ARG A 77 -10.40 2.94 -6.45
N ARG A 78 -11.65 3.38 -6.30
CA ARG A 78 -11.98 4.62 -5.57
C ARG A 78 -11.57 4.57 -4.10
N ALA A 79 -11.82 3.44 -3.44
CA ALA A 79 -11.36 3.25 -2.07
C ALA A 79 -9.83 3.36 -1.97
N GLU A 80 -9.09 2.79 -2.93
CA GLU A 80 -7.63 2.93 -3.02
C GLU A 80 -7.18 4.37 -3.25
N ILE A 81 -7.83 5.11 -4.16
CA ILE A 81 -7.54 6.53 -4.40
C ILE A 81 -7.74 7.34 -3.11
N ALA A 82 -8.89 7.18 -2.45
CA ALA A 82 -9.18 7.86 -1.19
C ALA A 82 -8.19 7.47 -0.09
N TYR A 83 -7.73 6.21 -0.07
CA TYR A 83 -6.67 5.75 0.84
C TYR A 83 -5.33 6.44 0.52
N ASP A 84 -4.95 6.56 -0.75
CA ASP A 84 -3.73 7.25 -1.19
C ASP A 84 -3.75 8.75 -0.82
N GLU A 85 -4.90 9.40 -0.94
CA GLU A 85 -5.10 10.79 -0.52
C GLU A 85 -5.02 10.93 1.00
N TRP A 86 -5.71 10.06 1.73
CA TRP A 86 -5.69 10.06 3.19
C TRP A 86 -4.27 9.84 3.72
N THR A 87 -3.52 8.89 3.17
CA THR A 87 -2.13 8.63 3.58
C THR A 87 -1.21 9.79 3.23
N ARG A 88 -1.38 10.45 2.09
CA ARG A 88 -0.64 11.69 1.78
C ARG A 88 -0.93 12.80 2.81
N ALA A 89 -2.16 12.94 3.25
CA ALA A 89 -2.53 13.97 4.23
C ALA A 89 -2.01 13.66 5.65
N HIS A 90 -2.04 12.39 6.08
CA HIS A 90 -1.81 12.03 7.49
C HIS A 90 -0.45 11.39 7.75
N LEU A 91 0.18 10.80 6.74
CA LEU A 91 1.41 10.00 6.86
C LEU A 91 2.55 10.49 5.97
N SER A 92 2.46 11.69 5.38
CA SER A 92 3.52 12.26 4.52
C SER A 92 4.88 12.38 5.21
N ALA A 93 4.91 12.45 6.54
CA ALA A 93 6.14 12.45 7.33
C ALA A 93 6.85 11.08 7.37
N PHE A 94 6.17 9.99 7.02
CA PHE A 94 6.73 8.63 7.08
C PHE A 94 6.88 8.07 5.67
N PRO A 95 8.10 7.76 5.23
CA PRO A 95 8.28 7.21 3.90
C PRO A 95 7.75 5.77 3.84
N GLU A 96 7.02 5.48 2.77
CA GLU A 96 6.54 4.13 2.50
C GLU A 96 7.71 3.22 2.08
N ILE A 97 7.72 2.01 2.62
CA ILE A 97 8.71 0.98 2.31
C ILE A 97 8.15 0.04 1.23
N PRO A 98 8.72 0.04 0.01
CA PRO A 98 8.26 -0.85 -1.05
C PRO A 98 8.81 -2.27 -0.82
N VAL A 99 7.94 -3.15 -0.36
CA VAL A 99 8.28 -4.57 -0.10
C VAL A 99 7.96 -5.43 -1.31
N VAL A 100 8.95 -6.21 -1.75
CA VAL A 100 8.78 -7.16 -2.87
C VAL A 100 8.47 -8.58 -2.37
N SER A 101 8.81 -8.89 -1.13
CA SER A 101 8.61 -10.23 -0.56
C SER A 101 7.16 -10.49 -0.18
N LYS A 102 6.66 -11.67 -0.57
CA LYS A 102 5.38 -12.22 -0.08
C LYS A 102 5.52 -12.93 1.27
N ASP A 103 6.74 -13.20 1.71
CA ASP A 103 6.99 -13.83 3.00
C ASP A 103 6.63 -12.85 4.14
N ARG A 104 5.87 -13.36 5.11
CA ARG A 104 5.52 -12.60 6.32
C ARG A 104 6.69 -12.50 7.30
N SER A 105 7.71 -13.32 7.10
CA SER A 105 8.89 -13.43 7.97
C SER A 105 10.06 -12.58 7.48
N PHE A 106 10.20 -12.43 6.16
CA PHE A 106 11.23 -11.61 5.54
C PHE A 106 10.65 -10.57 4.58
N ALA A 107 11.12 -9.33 4.67
CA ALA A 107 10.86 -8.27 3.71
C ALA A 107 12.09 -8.04 2.83
N SER A 108 11.85 -7.53 1.63
CA SER A 108 12.83 -7.41 0.56
C SER A 108 12.68 -6.01 -0.05
N ILE A 109 13.69 -5.15 0.10
CA ILE A 109 13.65 -3.74 -0.34
C ILE A 109 14.65 -3.53 -1.48
N PRO A 110 14.24 -2.96 -2.63
CA PRO A 110 15.18 -2.68 -3.72
C PRO A 110 16.25 -1.66 -3.32
N LYS A 111 17.47 -1.84 -3.82
CA LYS A 111 18.62 -0.98 -3.47
C LYS A 111 18.37 0.52 -3.64
N GLY A 112 17.80 0.94 -4.76
CA GLY A 112 17.52 2.36 -5.01
C GLY A 112 16.54 2.96 -4.00
N HIS A 113 15.61 2.16 -3.47
CA HIS A 113 14.72 2.59 -2.40
C HIS A 113 15.43 2.62 -1.05
N LEU A 114 16.35 1.70 -0.78
CA LEU A 114 17.16 1.75 0.44
C LEU A 114 18.01 3.02 0.51
N GLU A 115 18.60 3.45 -0.61
CA GLU A 115 19.37 4.70 -0.68
C GLU A 115 18.52 5.93 -0.35
N ILE A 116 17.22 5.92 -0.67
CA ILE A 116 16.27 6.99 -0.35
C ILE A 116 15.80 6.90 1.11
N LEU A 117 15.47 5.69 1.57
CA LEU A 117 14.89 5.45 2.89
C LEU A 117 15.92 5.63 4.01
N ALA A 118 17.13 5.09 3.84
CA ALA A 118 18.18 5.07 4.87
C ALA A 118 19.57 5.25 4.21
N PRO A 119 19.92 6.48 3.80
CA PRO A 119 21.14 6.74 3.04
C PRO A 119 22.42 6.41 3.83
N GLU A 120 22.45 6.61 5.15
CA GLU A 120 23.62 6.28 5.96
C GLU A 120 23.84 4.77 6.06
N LEU A 121 22.75 4.01 6.27
CA LEU A 121 22.81 2.55 6.22
C LEU A 121 23.37 2.11 4.85
N ALA A 122 22.79 2.65 3.75
CA ALA A 122 23.24 2.38 2.38
C ALA A 122 24.74 2.66 2.15
N ARG A 123 25.32 3.65 2.82
CA ARG A 123 26.76 3.98 2.75
C ARG A 123 27.62 3.09 3.64
N ALA A 124 27.16 2.76 4.85
CA ALA A 124 27.90 1.96 5.83
C ALA A 124 28.15 0.52 5.35
N ILE A 125 27.30 0.04 4.45
CA ILE A 125 27.39 -1.30 3.89
C ILE A 125 28.63 -1.46 2.99
N PRO A 126 29.50 -2.47 3.23
CA PRO A 126 30.67 -2.72 2.39
C PRO A 126 30.29 -3.15 0.96
N LYS A 127 30.44 -2.23 0.00
CA LYS A 127 30.15 -2.42 -1.44
C LYS A 127 30.97 -3.52 -2.13
N LYS A 128 32.03 -4.02 -1.48
CA LYS A 128 32.95 -5.06 -2.00
C LYS A 128 32.67 -6.47 -1.46
N SER A 129 31.74 -6.63 -0.52
CA SER A 129 31.36 -7.96 -0.06
C SER A 129 30.66 -8.72 -1.19
N ALA A 130 30.93 -10.01 -1.36
CA ALA A 130 30.19 -10.87 -2.30
C ALA A 130 28.66 -10.81 -2.05
N LEU A 131 28.27 -10.42 -0.84
CA LEU A 131 26.91 -10.13 -0.44
C LEU A 131 26.31 -8.95 -1.23
N TRP A 132 27.00 -7.83 -1.44
CA TRP A 132 26.45 -6.66 -2.16
C TRP A 132 26.07 -6.90 -3.63
N ALA A 133 26.68 -7.91 -4.29
CA ALA A 133 26.48 -8.20 -5.70
C ALA A 133 25.16 -8.95 -6.01
N ASP A 134 24.66 -9.76 -5.07
CA ASP A 134 23.37 -10.48 -5.19
C ASP A 134 22.16 -9.59 -4.80
N TRP A 135 22.42 -8.35 -4.38
CA TRP A 135 21.46 -7.47 -3.68
C TRP A 135 20.79 -6.43 -4.59
N THR A 136 20.11 -6.88 -5.64
CA THR A 136 19.01 -6.06 -6.19
C THR A 136 17.93 -5.80 -5.12
N VAL A 137 17.93 -6.62 -4.06
CA VAL A 137 16.95 -6.66 -2.98
C VAL A 137 17.66 -6.90 -1.63
N TRP A 138 17.39 -6.06 -0.64
CA TRP A 138 17.86 -6.20 0.74
C TRP A 138 16.86 -6.94 1.61
N ASN A 139 17.33 -7.95 2.35
CA ASN A 139 16.47 -8.78 3.19
C ASN A 139 16.42 -8.28 4.64
N PHE A 140 15.21 -8.12 5.15
CA PHE A 140 14.90 -7.72 6.50
C PHE A 140 14.11 -8.83 7.19
N LYS A 141 14.57 -9.28 8.35
CA LYS A 141 13.79 -10.15 9.21
C LYS A 141 12.73 -9.34 9.94
N ARG A 142 11.49 -9.82 9.90
CA ARG A 142 10.33 -9.11 10.45
C ARG A 142 9.94 -9.68 11.80
N HIS A 143 9.84 -8.82 12.80
CA HIS A 143 9.45 -9.17 14.15
C HIS A 143 8.23 -8.37 14.58
N ARG A 144 7.13 -9.04 14.92
CA ARG A 144 5.94 -8.35 15.43
C ARG A 144 6.19 -7.80 16.84
N LEU A 145 5.90 -6.52 17.05
CA LEU A 145 5.93 -5.92 18.39
C LEU A 145 4.67 -6.28 19.16
N ARG A 146 4.81 -7.15 20.18
CA ARG A 146 3.75 -7.45 21.14
C ARG A 146 3.75 -6.39 22.25
N ARG A 147 3.20 -5.19 21.97
CA ARG A 147 2.90 -4.04 22.88
C ARG A 147 4.03 -3.09 23.32
N ALA A 148 3.57 -1.84 23.55
CA ALA A 148 4.20 -0.54 23.83
C ALA A 148 5.40 -0.42 24.79
N LYS A 149 5.83 -1.48 25.49
CA LYS A 149 6.94 -1.39 26.47
C LYS A 149 8.34 -1.38 25.84
N ALA A 150 8.45 -1.58 24.53
CA ALA A 150 9.72 -1.70 23.82
C ALA A 150 9.91 -0.64 22.72
N LEU A 151 9.04 0.37 22.64
CA LEU A 151 9.21 1.47 21.70
C LEU A 151 10.14 2.52 22.32
N PRO A 152 11.22 2.93 21.62
CA PRO A 152 12.08 4.02 22.09
C PRO A 152 11.27 5.29 22.28
N ALA A 153 11.64 6.09 23.28
CA ALA A 153 10.93 7.34 23.58
C ALA A 153 10.92 8.29 22.37
N GLU A 154 12.02 8.39 21.62
CA GLU A 154 12.11 9.21 20.40
C GLU A 154 11.18 8.73 19.29
N ALA A 155 11.12 7.41 19.06
CA ALA A 155 10.21 6.82 18.07
C ALA A 155 8.74 7.09 18.45
N VAL A 156 8.42 7.04 19.74
CA VAL A 156 7.09 7.39 20.26
C VAL A 156 6.81 8.89 20.12
N GLN A 157 7.80 9.76 20.35
CA GLN A 157 7.66 11.21 20.19
C GLN A 157 7.45 11.62 18.74
N ARG A 158 8.20 11.06 17.79
CA ARG A 158 8.06 11.38 16.36
C ARG A 158 6.77 10.86 15.77
N ALA A 159 6.37 9.65 16.15
CA ALA A 159 5.11 9.09 15.69
C ALA A 159 3.91 9.53 16.55
N ARG A 160 4.11 10.48 17.49
CA ARG A 160 3.07 10.95 18.41
C ARG A 160 1.94 11.59 17.62
N GLY A 161 0.76 10.98 17.70
CA GLY A 161 -0.43 11.37 16.94
C GLY A 161 -0.71 10.48 15.73
N SER A 162 0.31 9.90 15.10
CA SER A 162 0.12 8.99 13.95
C SER A 162 0.12 7.51 14.33
N LEU A 163 0.63 7.15 15.51
CA LEU A 163 0.68 5.77 15.99
C LEU A 163 -0.70 5.08 16.01
N GLU A 164 -1.77 5.84 16.28
CA GLU A 164 -3.15 5.32 16.31
C GLU A 164 -3.68 4.87 14.95
N HIS A 165 -3.04 5.34 13.87
CA HIS A 165 -3.40 4.99 12.50
C HIS A 165 -2.80 3.66 12.05
N PHE A 166 -1.76 3.15 12.71
CA PHE A 166 -1.17 1.85 12.34
C PHE A 166 -1.93 0.69 13.01
N GLU A 167 -2.19 -0.38 12.25
CA GLU A 167 -2.87 -1.58 12.78
C GLU A 167 -1.96 -2.36 13.70
N ARG A 168 -0.68 -2.38 13.33
CA ARG A 168 0.38 -3.06 14.05
C ARG A 168 1.71 -2.39 13.80
N LEU A 169 2.62 -2.64 14.73
CA LEU A 169 4.01 -2.24 14.62
C LEU A 169 4.88 -3.49 14.45
N GLU A 170 5.89 -3.38 13.61
CA GLU A 170 6.91 -4.39 13.37
C GLU A 170 8.29 -3.78 13.60
N VAL A 171 9.21 -4.59 14.13
CA VAL A 171 10.64 -4.30 14.14
C VAL A 171 11.26 -5.08 13.00
N TRP A 172 11.92 -4.38 12.09
CA TRP A 172 12.59 -4.98 10.95
C TRP A 172 14.08 -4.91 11.16
N GLN A 173 14.78 -6.02 11.00
CA GLN A 173 16.22 -6.06 11.17
C GLN A 173 16.86 -6.52 9.86
N ALA A 174 17.70 -5.68 9.28
CA ALA A 174 18.45 -6.05 8.10
C ALA A 174 19.40 -7.22 8.45
N VAL A 175 19.41 -8.27 7.62
CA VAL A 175 20.19 -9.48 7.92
C VAL A 175 21.68 -9.13 8.00
N GLY A 176 22.31 -9.47 9.13
CA GLY A 176 23.72 -9.17 9.38
C GLY A 176 23.99 -7.78 9.97
N MET A 177 22.95 -6.97 10.22
CA MET A 177 23.06 -5.66 10.87
C MET A 177 22.50 -5.68 12.29
N ALA A 178 23.07 -4.84 13.16
CA ALA A 178 22.63 -4.72 14.55
C ALA A 178 21.40 -3.82 14.69
N ASP A 179 21.34 -2.73 13.92
CA ASP A 179 20.34 -1.69 14.10
C ASP A 179 19.01 -2.05 13.40
N PRO A 180 17.89 -2.08 14.13
CA PRO A 180 16.59 -2.35 13.54
C PRO A 180 15.88 -1.09 13.05
N TRP A 181 14.74 -1.27 12.38
CA TRP A 181 13.79 -0.24 11.97
C TRP A 181 12.44 -0.47 12.63
N LEU A 182 11.76 0.62 13.01
CA LEU A 182 10.40 0.58 13.49
C LEU A 182 9.49 0.84 12.31
N VAL A 183 8.61 -0.11 12.04
CA VAL A 183 7.74 -0.09 10.85
C VAL A 183 6.28 -0.11 11.30
N GLY A 184 5.54 0.90 10.86
CA GLY A 184 4.09 0.96 10.98
C GLY A 184 3.44 0.20 9.83
N VAL A 185 2.43 -0.60 10.12
CA VAL A 185 1.72 -1.40 9.10
C VAL A 185 0.26 -1.02 9.06
N MET A 186 -0.27 -0.85 7.85
CA MET A 186 -1.68 -0.63 7.57
C MET A 186 -2.17 -1.56 6.47
N ARG A 187 -3.45 -1.93 6.51
CA ARG A 187 -4.11 -2.64 5.42
C ARG A 187 -4.72 -1.63 4.45
N ALA A 188 -4.33 -1.69 3.18
CA ALA A 188 -5.01 -0.97 2.12
C ALA A 188 -6.36 -1.63 1.78
N PRO A 189 -7.32 -0.92 1.15
CA PRO A 189 -8.61 -1.48 0.72
C PRO A 189 -8.52 -2.78 -0.09
N SER A 190 -7.50 -2.91 -0.94
CA SER A 190 -7.17 -4.11 -1.72
C SER A 190 -6.75 -5.32 -0.87
N GLY A 191 -6.64 -5.16 0.44
CA GLY A 191 -6.18 -6.19 1.36
C GLY A 191 -4.66 -6.34 1.41
N ARG A 192 -3.89 -5.48 0.73
CA ARG A 192 -2.42 -5.48 0.80
C ARG A 192 -1.95 -4.74 2.05
N ASP A 193 -0.94 -5.29 2.74
CA ASP A 193 -0.25 -4.56 3.81
C ASP A 193 0.66 -3.49 3.16
N ARG A 194 0.58 -2.25 3.64
CA ARG A 194 1.52 -1.17 3.35
C ARG A 194 2.35 -0.87 4.60
N PHE A 195 3.61 -0.53 4.37
CA PHE A 195 4.64 -0.45 5.41
C PHE A 195 5.25 0.94 5.41
N TYR A 196 5.34 1.57 6.57
CA TYR A 196 5.84 2.93 6.71
C TYR A 196 6.98 2.94 7.72
N MET A 197 8.12 3.52 7.35
CA MET A 197 9.27 3.62 8.24
C MET A 197 9.00 4.73 9.26
N LEU A 198 8.89 4.36 10.53
CA LEU A 198 8.63 5.31 11.62
C LEU A 198 9.91 5.79 12.28
N TYR A 199 10.93 4.92 12.33
CA TYR A 199 12.19 5.20 13.01
C TYR A 199 13.29 4.24 12.53
N ASP A 200 14.50 4.76 12.36
CA ASP A 200 15.71 3.99 12.04
C ASP A 200 16.73 4.13 13.18
N TRP A 201 16.98 3.05 13.91
CA TRP A 201 17.89 3.07 15.06
C TRP A 201 19.35 3.35 14.69
N GLY A 202 19.79 3.03 13.47
CA GLY A 202 21.19 3.20 13.08
C GLY A 202 21.56 4.67 12.84
N ILE A 203 20.59 5.48 12.40
CA ILE A 203 20.79 6.90 12.08
C ILE A 203 20.66 7.75 13.35
N GLU A 204 19.65 7.47 14.18
CA GLU A 204 19.28 8.28 15.33
C GLU A 204 20.33 8.24 16.45
N ALA A 205 20.86 7.04 16.75
CA ALA A 205 21.93 6.89 17.73
C ALA A 205 23.23 7.60 17.33
N THR A 206 23.40 7.91 16.04
CA THR A 206 24.55 8.63 15.51
C THR A 206 24.33 10.15 15.58
N LEU A 207 23.13 10.64 15.28
CA LEU A 207 22.74 12.06 15.41
C LEU A 207 22.77 12.56 16.86
N ASP A 208 22.27 11.78 17.82
CA ASP A 208 22.34 12.13 19.25
C ASP A 208 23.79 12.24 19.74
N ARG A 209 24.69 11.42 19.18
CA ARG A 209 26.13 11.47 19.51
C ARG A 209 26.84 12.69 18.94
N GLU A 210 26.41 13.20 17.80
CA GLU A 210 26.97 14.41 17.19
C GLU A 210 26.44 15.69 17.85
N LEU A 211 25.18 15.69 18.30
CA LEU A 211 24.59 16.81 19.06
C LEU A 211 25.12 16.95 20.50
N LEU A 212 25.76 15.89 21.03
CA LEU A 212 26.41 15.87 22.34
C LEU A 212 27.90 16.26 22.29
N ARG A 213 28.43 16.67 21.13
CA ARG A 213 29.81 17.18 20.94
C ARG A 213 29.82 18.69 20.73
#